data_AF-A0A349M5N5-F1
#
_entry.id   AF-A0A349M5N5-F1
#
_cell.length_a   1.000
_cell.length_b   1.000
_cell.length_c   1.000
_cell.angle_alpha   90.00
_cell.angle_beta   90.00
_cell.angle_gamma   90.00
#
_symmetry.space_group_name_H-M   'P 1'
#
loop_
_entity.id
_entity.type
_entity.pdbx_description
1 polymer ?
#
loop_
_entity_poly.entity_id
_entity_poly.type
_entity_poly.pdbx_seq_one_letter_code
_entity_poly.pdbx_strand_id
1 'polypeptide(L)'
;MNNLVVFDLDGVITSEDAYWDAAGLTLHELCYSPRYWNLDKSTLGADGQYQPVMTAEESRSTSRATFPEGEILALKARAINSNWDTCYVMACFHLIDLLSGVPDLTDLLPLQPWDFEWLASFRKQGIQKKRLPGSKQLFNWSHLDVESGDHGTDPVNPVTALFNLPVFKGYVGLELINRFDLYASELLGYAIEGVFSRYSPYWTFCQDIFQEWYLGDELYSQTYGHLPEQRGKPGCIHFEQPLLSLDKVRFTLEKLRRQEYVLGFATGRTYQEAIYPLAMYGLRHYFDEEHSATYDYVERAEAVLRNYGDATLLGKPHPFQFLVAVDHDYQ
;
A
#
# COMPACT_ATOMS: atom_id res chain seq x y z
N MET A 1 -30.85 14.49 21.22
CA MET A 1 -29.89 13.87 20.29
C MET A 1 -28.56 13.89 21.00
N ASN A 2 -27.94 12.73 21.22
CA ASN A 2 -26.57 12.71 21.73
C ASN A 2 -25.66 13.27 20.62
N ASN A 3 -24.65 14.03 21.00
CA ASN A 3 -23.68 14.52 20.03
C ASN A 3 -22.78 13.35 19.60
N LEU A 4 -22.70 13.09 18.30
CA LEU A 4 -21.84 12.05 17.72
C LEU A 4 -20.47 12.65 17.38
N VAL A 5 -19.40 11.93 17.73
CA VAL A 5 -18.04 12.19 17.25
C VAL A 5 -17.56 10.97 16.46
N VAL A 6 -17.36 11.14 15.15
CA VAL A 6 -16.78 10.10 14.29
C VAL A 6 -15.30 10.36 14.12
N PHE A 7 -14.48 9.41 14.57
CA PHE A 7 -13.03 9.46 14.44
C PHE A 7 -12.57 8.80 13.13
N ASP A 8 -11.47 9.29 12.56
CA ASP A 8 -10.64 8.40 11.74
C ASP A 8 -9.83 7.49 12.68
N LEU A 9 -9.29 6.37 12.17
CA LEU A 9 -8.37 5.54 12.94
C LEU A 9 -6.92 5.89 12.62
N ASP A 10 -6.56 5.82 11.34
CA ASP A 10 -5.21 6.04 10.85
C ASP A 10 -4.75 7.48 11.08
N GLY A 11 -3.61 7.65 11.76
CA GLY A 11 -3.07 8.98 12.07
C GLY A 11 -3.92 9.76 13.08
N VAL A 12 -4.86 9.11 13.77
CA VAL A 12 -5.72 9.71 14.82
C VAL A 12 -5.72 8.87 16.08
N ILE A 13 -6.19 7.63 16.01
CA ILE A 13 -6.21 6.67 17.12
C ILE A 13 -4.99 5.75 17.04
N THR A 14 -4.73 5.20 15.86
CA THR A 14 -3.59 4.32 15.56
C THR A 14 -2.56 5.04 14.70
N SER A 15 -1.30 4.62 14.83
CA SER A 15 -0.25 5.04 13.90
C SER A 15 -0.42 4.35 12.54
N GLU A 16 0.08 4.95 11.47
CA GLU A 16 0.10 4.30 10.13
C GLU A 16 1.33 3.42 9.91
N ASP A 17 2.22 3.45 10.88
CA ASP A 17 3.52 2.82 10.89
C ASP A 17 3.54 1.35 10.49
N ALA A 18 2.64 0.53 11.03
CA ALA A 18 2.56 -0.89 10.71
C ALA A 18 2.11 -1.14 9.26
N TYR A 19 1.28 -0.28 8.70
CA TYR A 19 0.92 -0.34 7.27
C TYR A 19 2.09 0.04 6.39
N TRP A 20 2.80 1.11 6.77
CA TRP A 20 4.00 1.51 6.05
C TRP A 20 5.08 0.43 6.13
N ASP A 21 5.15 -0.31 7.23
CA ASP A 21 6.02 -1.49 7.37
C ASP A 21 5.63 -2.57 6.35
N ALA A 22 4.37 -2.99 6.32
CA ALA A 22 3.87 -3.94 5.33
C ALA A 22 4.08 -3.50 3.88
N ALA A 23 3.94 -2.19 3.58
CA ALA A 23 4.16 -1.66 2.23
C ALA A 23 5.61 -1.85 1.76
N GLY A 24 6.59 -1.42 2.57
CA GLY A 24 7.99 -1.61 2.21
C GLY A 24 8.42 -3.08 2.22
N LEU A 25 7.84 -3.93 3.08
CA LEU A 25 8.10 -5.38 3.08
C LEU A 25 7.51 -6.08 1.85
N THR A 26 6.37 -5.62 1.35
CA THR A 26 5.80 -6.07 0.07
C THR A 26 6.74 -5.79 -1.09
N LEU A 27 7.25 -4.56 -1.18
CA LEU A 27 8.24 -4.18 -2.20
C LEU A 27 9.55 -4.96 -2.04
N HIS A 28 9.98 -5.20 -0.81
CA HIS A 28 11.17 -6.00 -0.52
C HIS A 28 10.97 -7.43 -1.01
N GLU A 29 9.83 -8.04 -0.70
CA GLU A 29 9.52 -9.39 -1.15
C GLU A 29 9.44 -9.48 -2.68
N LEU A 30 8.79 -8.53 -3.35
CA LEU A 30 8.77 -8.45 -4.81
C LEU A 30 10.20 -8.42 -5.40
N CYS A 31 11.08 -7.62 -4.81
CA CYS A 31 12.47 -7.47 -5.27
C CYS A 31 13.32 -8.72 -5.06
N TYR A 32 13.18 -9.39 -3.91
CA TYR A 32 14.16 -10.38 -3.45
C TYR A 32 13.64 -11.81 -3.46
N SER A 33 12.34 -12.05 -3.37
CA SER A 33 11.82 -13.41 -3.33
C SER A 33 12.02 -14.10 -4.70
N PRO A 34 12.52 -15.36 -4.72
CA PRO A 34 12.60 -16.17 -5.93
C PRO A 34 11.24 -16.41 -6.60
N ARG A 35 10.14 -16.19 -5.88
CA ARG A 35 8.77 -16.27 -6.37
C ARG A 35 8.44 -15.15 -7.37
N TYR A 36 9.02 -13.96 -7.18
CA TYR A 36 8.68 -12.73 -7.92
C TYR A 36 9.84 -12.27 -8.80
N TRP A 37 10.41 -11.08 -8.60
CA TRP A 37 11.41 -10.50 -9.48
C TRP A 37 12.83 -11.05 -9.26
N ASN A 38 13.15 -11.49 -8.04
CA ASN A 38 14.43 -12.15 -7.69
C ASN A 38 15.68 -11.41 -8.21
N LEU A 39 15.74 -10.10 -7.98
CA LEU A 39 16.72 -9.18 -8.57
C LEU A 39 18.12 -9.31 -7.98
N ASP A 40 18.23 -9.71 -6.72
CA ASP A 40 19.49 -9.85 -5.98
C ASP A 40 19.32 -11.01 -4.97
N LYS A 41 20.33 -11.87 -4.84
CA LYS A 41 20.32 -13.05 -3.96
C LYS A 41 20.96 -12.80 -2.59
N SER A 42 21.48 -11.59 -2.36
CA SER A 42 22.24 -11.25 -1.15
C SER A 42 21.44 -11.27 0.14
N THR A 43 20.11 -11.24 0.05
CA THR A 43 19.18 -11.29 1.19
C THR A 43 18.55 -12.67 1.39
N LEU A 44 18.86 -13.65 0.54
CA LEU A 44 18.34 -15.01 0.67
C LEU A 44 19.06 -15.78 1.77
N GLY A 45 18.33 -16.71 2.40
CA GLY A 45 18.90 -17.66 3.34
C GLY A 45 19.94 -18.57 2.69
N ALA A 46 20.71 -19.29 3.51
CA ALA A 46 21.70 -20.26 3.02
C ALA A 46 21.08 -21.40 2.18
N ASP A 47 19.79 -21.64 2.35
CA ASP A 47 18.94 -22.56 1.58
C ASP A 47 18.44 -21.96 0.26
N GLY A 48 18.80 -20.71 -0.06
CA GLY A 48 18.36 -19.98 -1.24
C GLY A 48 16.90 -19.53 -1.18
N GLN A 49 16.26 -19.59 -0.01
CA GLN A 49 14.87 -19.17 0.18
C GLN A 49 14.79 -17.73 0.71
N TYR A 50 13.68 -17.07 0.40
CA TYR A 50 13.34 -15.79 1.01
C TYR A 50 12.90 -16.02 2.46
N GLN A 51 13.48 -15.25 3.39
CA GLN A 51 13.20 -15.37 4.82
C GLN A 51 12.48 -14.10 5.29
N PRO A 52 11.18 -14.19 5.62
CA PRO A 52 10.46 -13.06 6.22
C PRO A 52 11.14 -12.57 7.51
N VAL A 53 11.16 -11.24 7.70
CA VAL A 53 11.56 -10.63 8.97
C VAL A 53 10.51 -10.92 10.05
N MET A 54 10.98 -11.08 11.30
CA MET A 54 10.14 -11.65 12.36
C MET A 54 9.75 -10.64 13.45
N THR A 55 10.53 -9.58 13.62
CA THR A 55 10.32 -8.59 14.69
C THR A 55 9.82 -7.24 14.15
N ALA A 56 9.19 -6.45 15.01
CA ALA A 56 8.77 -5.09 14.67
C ALA A 56 9.94 -4.19 14.24
N GLU A 57 11.08 -4.30 14.93
CA GLU A 57 12.28 -3.50 14.63
C GLU A 57 12.88 -3.85 13.26
N GLU A 58 13.03 -5.14 12.97
CA GLU A 58 13.52 -5.61 11.66
C GLU A 58 12.53 -5.27 10.54
N SER A 59 11.23 -5.40 10.80
CA SER A 59 10.15 -5.00 9.88
C SER A 59 10.28 -3.54 9.50
N ARG A 60 10.38 -2.65 10.50
CA ARG A 60 10.55 -1.21 10.30
C ARG A 60 11.80 -0.88 9.52
N SER A 61 12.93 -1.43 9.95
CA SER A 61 14.25 -1.14 9.35
C SER A 61 14.29 -1.58 7.88
N THR A 62 13.87 -2.82 7.60
CA THR A 62 13.86 -3.38 6.24
C THR A 62 12.86 -2.66 5.35
N SER A 63 11.68 -2.36 5.88
CA SER A 63 10.65 -1.61 5.16
C SER A 63 11.15 -0.22 4.78
N ARG A 64 11.69 0.56 5.72
CA ARG A 64 12.17 1.93 5.44
C ARG A 64 13.43 1.97 4.59
N ALA A 65 14.24 0.93 4.59
CA ALA A 65 15.36 0.80 3.66
C ALA A 65 14.90 0.56 2.22
N THR A 66 13.74 -0.08 2.04
CA THR A 66 13.17 -0.42 0.73
C THR A 66 12.23 0.68 0.22
N PHE A 67 11.40 1.23 1.11
CA PHE A 67 10.42 2.26 0.84
C PHE A 67 10.57 3.40 1.87
N PRO A 68 11.46 4.37 1.59
CA PRO A 68 11.75 5.46 2.50
C PRO A 68 10.52 6.31 2.84
N GLU A 69 10.48 6.82 4.06
CA GLU A 69 9.36 7.65 4.56
C GLU A 69 9.10 8.88 3.68
N GLY A 70 10.15 9.51 3.15
CA GLY A 70 9.99 10.64 2.24
C GLY A 70 9.18 10.30 0.97
N GLU A 71 9.32 9.08 0.44
CA GLU A 71 8.58 8.61 -0.74
C GLU A 71 7.11 8.34 -0.40
N ILE A 72 6.86 7.73 0.77
CA ILE A 72 5.50 7.54 1.32
C ILE A 72 4.79 8.90 1.47
N LEU A 73 5.47 9.87 2.08
CA LEU A 73 4.92 11.21 2.28
C LEU A 73 4.69 11.96 0.95
N ALA A 74 5.58 11.77 -0.04
CA ALA A 74 5.40 12.34 -1.38
C ALA A 74 4.15 11.78 -2.10
N LEU A 75 3.84 10.50 -1.91
CA LEU A 75 2.60 9.88 -2.41
C LEU A 75 1.37 10.44 -1.72
N LYS A 76 1.39 10.52 -0.38
CA LYS A 76 0.29 11.11 0.41
C LYS A 76 0.04 12.58 0.04
N ALA A 77 1.10 13.35 -0.25
CA ALA A 77 0.98 14.73 -0.72
C ALA A 77 0.26 14.86 -2.07
N ARG A 78 0.15 13.78 -2.86
CA ARG A 78 -0.65 13.70 -4.09
C ARG A 78 -2.02 13.05 -3.87
N ALA A 79 -2.52 13.01 -2.63
CA ALA A 79 -3.80 12.41 -2.25
C ALA A 79 -3.91 10.90 -2.51
N ILE A 80 -2.78 10.19 -2.58
CA ILE A 80 -2.73 8.73 -2.56
C ILE A 80 -2.67 8.32 -1.08
N ASN A 81 -3.84 8.12 -0.47
CA ASN A 81 -3.95 8.02 0.99
C ASN A 81 -4.06 6.58 1.50
N SER A 82 -4.59 5.65 0.71
CA SER A 82 -4.65 4.24 1.10
C SER A 82 -3.26 3.62 1.08
N ASN A 83 -2.97 2.81 2.09
CA ASN A 83 -1.68 2.13 2.22
C ASN A 83 -1.48 1.07 1.12
N TRP A 84 -2.55 0.42 0.66
CA TRP A 84 -2.49 -0.48 -0.51
C TRP A 84 -2.04 0.27 -1.76
N ASP A 85 -2.53 1.50 -1.95
CA ASP A 85 -2.24 2.28 -3.14
C ASP A 85 -0.86 2.91 -3.12
N THR A 86 -0.45 3.34 -1.94
CA THR A 86 0.90 3.84 -1.68
C THR A 86 1.92 2.75 -2.01
N CYS A 87 1.66 1.51 -1.58
CA CYS A 87 2.47 0.34 -1.96
C CYS A 87 2.40 0.06 -3.47
N TYR A 88 1.19 0.03 -4.04
CA TYR A 88 0.97 -0.32 -5.44
C TYR A 88 1.64 0.63 -6.42
N VAL A 89 1.55 1.94 -6.17
CA VAL A 89 2.17 2.96 -7.02
C VAL A 89 3.68 2.77 -7.10
N MET A 90 4.32 2.47 -5.98
CA MET A 90 5.75 2.14 -5.98
C MET A 90 6.06 0.83 -6.67
N ALA A 91 5.21 -0.20 -6.51
CA ALA A 91 5.38 -1.46 -7.23
C ALA A 91 5.29 -1.25 -8.75
N CYS A 92 4.34 -0.45 -9.23
CA CYS A 92 4.22 -0.05 -10.63
C CYS A 92 5.46 0.70 -11.11
N PHE A 93 5.87 1.73 -10.36
CA PHE A 93 7.02 2.54 -10.73
C PHE A 93 8.30 1.70 -10.84
N HIS A 94 8.54 0.83 -9.87
CA HIS A 94 9.67 -0.10 -9.88
C HIS A 94 9.62 -1.10 -11.02
N LEU A 95 8.46 -1.72 -11.28
CA LEU A 95 8.34 -2.69 -12.36
C LEU A 95 8.53 -2.03 -13.73
N ILE A 96 7.96 -0.85 -13.95
CA ILE A 96 8.13 -0.09 -15.19
C ILE A 96 9.60 0.31 -15.40
N ASP A 97 10.30 0.75 -14.34
CA ASP A 97 11.75 1.03 -14.39
C ASP A 97 12.54 -0.23 -14.81
N LEU A 98 12.24 -1.39 -14.21
CA LEU A 98 12.90 -2.66 -14.56
C LEU A 98 12.63 -3.06 -16.01
N LEU A 99 11.38 -2.92 -16.48
CA LEU A 99 10.99 -3.23 -17.85
C LEU A 99 11.68 -2.31 -18.86
N SER A 100 11.93 -1.04 -18.51
CA SER A 100 12.67 -0.10 -19.37
C SER A 100 14.13 -0.51 -19.58
N GLY A 101 14.68 -1.33 -18.68
CA GLY A 101 16.01 -1.91 -18.79
C GLY A 101 16.09 -3.19 -19.64
N VAL A 102 14.95 -3.75 -20.08
CA VAL A 102 14.90 -4.95 -20.93
C VAL A 102 15.09 -4.54 -22.39
N PRO A 103 16.09 -5.05 -23.12
CA PRO A 103 16.37 -4.61 -24.49
C PRO A 103 15.24 -4.88 -25.51
N ASP A 104 14.50 -5.97 -25.31
CA ASP A 104 13.35 -6.36 -26.15
C ASP A 104 12.26 -6.96 -25.27
N LEU A 105 11.09 -6.30 -25.21
CA LEU A 105 9.96 -6.71 -24.40
C LEU A 105 9.02 -7.68 -25.13
N THR A 106 9.28 -8.02 -26.39
CA THR A 106 8.36 -8.83 -27.21
C THR A 106 8.00 -10.16 -26.56
N ASP A 107 8.96 -10.83 -25.91
CA ASP A 107 8.75 -12.11 -25.21
C ASP A 107 7.99 -11.97 -23.88
N LEU A 108 7.77 -10.75 -23.40
CA LEU A 108 7.02 -10.45 -22.19
C LEU A 108 5.64 -9.85 -22.49
N LEU A 109 5.29 -9.63 -23.75
CA LEU A 109 3.99 -9.06 -24.14
C LEU A 109 2.97 -10.16 -24.45
N PRO A 110 1.71 -10.03 -24.00
CA PRO A 110 1.19 -8.96 -23.14
C PRO A 110 1.75 -9.03 -21.71
N LEU A 111 1.94 -7.88 -21.05
CA LEU A 111 2.44 -7.84 -19.67
C LEU A 111 1.42 -8.48 -18.73
N GLN A 112 1.86 -9.46 -17.95
CA GLN A 112 1.04 -10.14 -16.93
C GLN A 112 1.86 -10.34 -15.65
N PRO A 113 2.26 -9.27 -14.94
CA PRO A 113 3.14 -9.37 -13.77
C PRO A 113 2.59 -10.13 -12.55
N TRP A 114 1.31 -10.52 -12.61
CA TRP A 114 0.66 -11.40 -11.64
C TRP A 114 0.75 -12.90 -12.02
N ASP A 115 1.13 -13.20 -13.26
CA ASP A 115 1.17 -14.58 -13.77
C ASP A 115 2.51 -15.27 -13.45
N PHE A 116 2.43 -16.54 -13.06
CA PHE A 116 3.58 -17.32 -12.65
C PHE A 116 4.58 -17.58 -13.79
N GLU A 117 4.08 -17.90 -14.99
CA GLU A 117 4.92 -18.15 -16.17
C GLU A 117 5.54 -16.86 -16.70
N TRP A 118 4.78 -15.76 -16.65
CA TRP A 118 5.28 -14.43 -16.97
C TRP A 118 6.42 -14.04 -16.03
N LEU A 119 6.25 -14.19 -14.70
CA LEU A 119 7.30 -13.92 -13.72
C LEU A 119 8.54 -14.78 -13.95
N ALA A 120 8.37 -16.05 -14.32
CA ALA A 120 9.48 -16.91 -14.69
C ALA A 120 10.21 -16.43 -15.95
N SER A 121 9.49 -15.91 -16.94
CA SER A 121 10.05 -15.35 -18.17
C SER A 121 10.75 -14.01 -17.91
N PHE A 122 10.17 -13.15 -17.08
CA PHE A 122 10.76 -11.90 -16.63
C PHE A 122 12.11 -12.13 -15.94
N ARG A 123 12.21 -13.10 -15.02
CA ARG A 123 13.49 -13.47 -14.38
C ARG A 123 14.56 -13.94 -15.37
N LYS A 124 14.18 -14.55 -16.50
CA LYS A 124 15.13 -15.02 -17.53
C LYS A 124 15.74 -13.89 -18.34
N GLN A 125 15.13 -12.70 -18.36
CA GLN A 125 15.69 -11.51 -19.00
C GLN A 125 17.02 -11.08 -18.38
N GLY A 126 17.38 -11.67 -17.22
CA GLY A 126 18.70 -11.46 -16.64
C GLY A 126 18.89 -10.02 -16.19
N ILE A 127 17.79 -9.37 -15.75
CA ILE A 127 17.79 -8.07 -15.10
C ILE A 127 18.50 -8.23 -13.75
N GLN A 128 19.82 -8.36 -13.83
CA GLN A 128 20.72 -8.42 -12.70
C GLN A 128 21.42 -7.07 -12.62
N LYS A 129 21.39 -6.52 -11.42
CA LYS A 129 21.95 -5.23 -11.04
C LYS A 129 23.31 -4.98 -11.72
N LYS A 130 23.42 -3.93 -12.55
CA LYS A 130 24.66 -3.15 -12.56
C LYS A 130 24.56 -2.20 -11.37
N ARG A 131 25.09 -2.60 -10.20
CA ARG A 131 25.39 -1.60 -9.16
C ARG A 131 26.32 -0.58 -9.82
N LEU A 132 25.85 0.63 -10.07
CA LEU A 132 26.76 1.74 -10.36
C LEU A 132 27.78 1.78 -9.20
N PRO A 133 29.10 1.81 -9.47
CA PRO A 133 30.10 1.81 -8.42
C PRO A 133 29.80 2.93 -7.41
N GLY A 134 29.43 2.58 -6.18
CA GLY A 134 29.12 3.53 -5.10
C GLY A 134 27.64 3.79 -4.79
N SER A 135 26.67 3.27 -5.55
CA SER A 135 25.23 3.44 -5.25
C SER A 135 24.63 2.30 -4.41
N LYS A 136 23.83 2.64 -3.39
CA LYS A 136 23.03 1.70 -2.60
C LYS A 136 21.65 1.40 -3.22
N GLN A 137 21.22 2.12 -4.26
CA GLN A 137 19.87 2.02 -4.81
C GLN A 137 19.68 0.79 -5.74
N LEU A 138 18.46 0.25 -5.78
CA LEU A 138 18.08 -0.91 -6.59
C LEU A 138 17.63 -0.54 -8.02
N PHE A 139 17.06 0.65 -8.18
CA PHE A 139 16.42 1.12 -9.42
C PHE A 139 17.25 2.21 -10.08
N ASN A 140 17.17 2.31 -11.41
CA ASN A 140 17.95 3.26 -12.20
C ASN A 140 17.00 4.25 -12.89
N TRP A 141 16.47 5.18 -12.09
CA TRP A 141 15.59 6.28 -12.51
C TRP A 141 16.26 7.32 -13.41
N SER A 142 17.22 6.91 -14.24
CA SER A 142 17.93 7.73 -15.22
C SER A 142 17.02 8.40 -16.25
N HIS A 143 15.79 7.90 -16.43
CA HIS A 143 14.76 8.52 -17.25
C HIS A 143 14.07 9.71 -16.55
N LEU A 144 14.27 9.88 -15.24
CA LEU A 144 13.84 11.07 -14.50
C LEU A 144 14.97 12.09 -14.51
N ASP A 145 14.62 13.35 -14.84
CA ASP A 145 15.52 14.49 -14.67
C ASP A 145 15.68 14.80 -13.18
N VAL A 146 16.46 13.97 -12.48
CA VAL A 146 16.85 14.19 -11.09
C VAL A 146 18.10 15.08 -11.09
N GLU A 147 17.99 16.30 -11.61
CA GLU A 147 19.08 17.27 -11.46
C GLU A 147 19.31 17.54 -9.98
N SER A 148 20.52 17.27 -9.49
CA SER A 148 20.98 17.73 -8.19
C SER A 148 20.92 19.26 -8.19
N GLY A 149 19.95 19.82 -7.45
CA GLY A 149 19.73 21.25 -7.38
C GLY A 149 21.03 22.00 -7.13
N ASP A 150 21.29 23.00 -7.97
CA ASP A 150 22.35 23.97 -7.76
C ASP A 150 22.10 24.62 -6.38
N HIS A 151 23.03 24.44 -5.45
CA HIS A 151 22.97 24.80 -4.02
C HIS A 151 22.40 23.76 -3.02
N GLY A 152 23.11 22.64 -2.84
CA GLY A 152 23.22 21.98 -1.53
C GLY A 152 21.94 21.46 -0.86
N THR A 153 20.83 21.35 -1.58
CA THR A 153 19.61 20.70 -1.10
C THR A 153 19.70 19.19 -1.32
N ASP A 154 19.09 18.43 -0.40
CA ASP A 154 18.98 16.97 -0.49
C ASP A 154 18.56 16.49 -1.90
N PRO A 155 19.04 15.31 -2.34
CA PRO A 155 18.67 14.76 -3.64
C PRO A 155 17.14 14.76 -3.80
N VAL A 156 16.67 15.20 -4.98
CA VAL A 156 15.23 15.28 -5.27
C VAL A 156 14.61 13.91 -5.07
N ASN A 157 13.54 13.85 -4.27
CA ASN A 157 12.78 12.63 -4.04
C ASN A 157 12.30 12.06 -5.39
N PRO A 158 12.56 10.78 -5.69
CA PRO A 158 12.25 10.17 -6.99
C PRO A 158 10.75 10.17 -7.31
N VAL A 159 9.89 10.03 -6.30
CA VAL A 159 8.43 10.11 -6.45
C VAL A 159 8.02 11.52 -6.87
N THR A 160 8.64 12.54 -6.27
CA THR A 160 8.39 13.93 -6.66
C THR A 160 8.79 14.18 -8.11
N ALA A 161 9.95 13.66 -8.53
CA ALA A 161 10.41 13.77 -9.92
C ALA A 161 9.48 13.02 -10.90
N LEU A 162 9.07 11.78 -10.57
CA LEU A 162 8.11 11.00 -11.34
C LEU A 162 6.82 11.80 -11.57
N PHE A 163 6.26 12.39 -10.53
CA PHE A 163 4.98 13.09 -10.64
C PHE A 163 5.08 14.52 -11.19
N ASN A 164 6.28 14.96 -11.58
CA ASN A 164 6.48 16.18 -12.38
C ASN A 164 6.45 15.90 -13.88
N LEU A 165 6.48 14.63 -14.30
CA LEU A 165 6.38 14.27 -15.70
C LEU A 165 5.04 14.73 -16.30
N PRO A 166 5.01 15.12 -17.59
CA PRO A 166 3.81 15.63 -18.25
C PRO A 166 2.59 14.72 -18.12
N VAL A 167 2.78 13.39 -18.16
CA VAL A 167 1.71 12.39 -18.10
C VAL A 167 0.91 12.42 -16.78
N PHE A 168 1.55 12.85 -15.68
CA PHE A 168 0.97 12.96 -14.34
C PHE A 168 0.58 14.39 -13.93
N LYS A 169 0.94 15.40 -14.74
CA LYS A 169 0.72 16.81 -14.40
C LYS A 169 -0.78 17.12 -14.25
N GLY A 170 -1.15 17.63 -13.08
CA GLY A 170 -2.52 18.04 -12.77
C GLY A 170 -3.42 16.92 -12.23
N TYR A 171 -2.97 15.66 -12.24
CA TYR A 171 -3.70 14.54 -11.66
C TYR A 171 -3.26 14.29 -10.21
N VAL A 172 -4.21 13.83 -9.39
CA VAL A 172 -4.02 13.44 -7.99
C VAL A 172 -4.85 12.19 -7.66
N GLY A 173 -4.54 11.53 -6.55
CA GLY A 173 -5.29 10.39 -6.04
C GLY A 173 -5.46 9.28 -7.08
N LEU A 174 -6.70 8.83 -7.26
CA LEU A 174 -7.02 7.68 -8.12
C LEU A 174 -6.81 7.99 -9.61
N GLU A 175 -7.08 9.22 -10.04
CA GLU A 175 -6.86 9.63 -11.43
C GLU A 175 -5.37 9.55 -11.79
N LEU A 176 -4.49 9.90 -10.85
CA LEU A 176 -3.04 9.78 -11.03
C LEU A 176 -2.62 8.32 -11.20
N ILE A 177 -3.14 7.40 -10.38
CA ILE A 177 -2.85 5.96 -10.49
C ILE A 177 -3.26 5.44 -11.87
N ASN A 178 -4.43 5.86 -12.37
CA ASN A 178 -4.92 5.45 -13.68
C ASN A 178 -4.12 6.00 -14.87
N ARG A 179 -3.09 6.84 -14.65
CA ARG A 179 -2.14 7.28 -15.69
C ARG A 179 -1.00 6.29 -15.90
N PHE A 180 -0.79 5.31 -15.02
CA PHE A 180 0.39 4.44 -15.09
C PHE A 180 0.47 3.57 -16.35
N ASP A 181 -0.66 3.15 -16.94
CA ASP A 181 -0.66 2.45 -18.24
C ASP A 181 -0.15 3.33 -19.37
N LEU A 182 -0.57 4.60 -19.39
CA LEU A 182 -0.08 5.56 -20.38
C LEU A 182 1.40 5.88 -20.15
N TYR A 183 1.81 6.08 -18.89
CA TYR A 183 3.21 6.28 -18.54
C TYR A 183 4.07 5.08 -18.99
N ALA A 184 3.64 3.85 -18.71
CA ALA A 184 4.30 2.65 -19.17
C ALA A 184 4.35 2.59 -20.71
N SER A 185 3.27 2.97 -21.38
CA SER A 185 3.22 2.97 -22.84
C SER A 185 4.22 3.95 -23.45
N GLU A 186 4.30 5.16 -22.91
CA GLU A 186 5.21 6.22 -23.36
C GLU A 186 6.68 5.83 -23.13
N LEU A 187 7.00 5.27 -21.95
CA LEU A 187 8.38 4.91 -21.60
C LEU A 187 8.86 3.65 -22.32
N LEU A 188 8.01 2.63 -22.43
CA LEU A 188 8.40 1.33 -22.97
C LEU A 188 8.25 1.26 -24.50
N GLY A 189 7.48 2.17 -25.11
CA GLY A 189 7.25 2.20 -26.55
C GLY A 189 6.27 1.13 -27.07
N TYR A 190 5.46 0.53 -26.19
CA TYR A 190 4.44 -0.46 -26.52
C TYR A 190 3.08 -0.01 -25.99
N ALA A 191 1.98 -0.45 -26.61
CA ALA A 191 0.65 -0.18 -26.08
C ALA A 191 0.39 -1.05 -24.84
N ILE A 192 0.32 -0.40 -23.67
CA ILE A 192 0.02 -1.03 -22.38
C ILE A 192 -1.37 -0.57 -21.92
N GLU A 193 -2.24 -1.52 -21.60
CA GLU A 193 -3.61 -1.25 -21.15
C GLU A 193 -4.06 -2.31 -20.14
N GLY A 194 -4.67 -1.88 -19.03
CA GLY A 194 -5.24 -2.76 -18.01
C GLY A 194 -4.20 -3.47 -17.15
N VAL A 195 -2.96 -2.98 -17.10
CA VAL A 195 -1.86 -3.61 -16.35
C VAL A 195 -1.58 -2.82 -15.07
N PHE A 196 -1.47 -1.51 -15.15
CA PHE A 196 -1.05 -0.63 -14.07
C PHE A 196 -2.14 0.34 -13.58
N SER A 197 -3.37 0.23 -14.11
CA SER A 197 -4.53 0.97 -13.60
C SER A 197 -4.93 0.49 -12.20
N ARG A 198 -5.63 1.33 -11.44
CA ARG A 198 -6.23 0.89 -10.18
C ARG A 198 -7.20 -0.28 -10.44
N TYR A 199 -7.21 -1.28 -9.56
CA TYR A 199 -8.01 -2.51 -9.67
C TYR A 199 -7.69 -3.36 -10.91
N SER A 200 -6.54 -3.14 -11.56
CA SER A 200 -6.00 -4.11 -12.51
C SER A 200 -5.69 -5.43 -11.79
N PRO A 201 -5.50 -6.54 -12.52
CA PRO A 201 -5.02 -7.78 -11.91
C PRO A 201 -3.69 -7.62 -11.14
N TYR A 202 -2.84 -6.68 -11.57
CA TYR A 202 -1.60 -6.38 -10.86
C TYR A 202 -1.85 -5.65 -9.53
N TRP A 203 -2.88 -4.80 -9.45
CA TRP A 203 -3.27 -4.16 -8.20
C TRP A 203 -3.69 -5.19 -7.15
N THR A 204 -4.57 -6.13 -7.54
CA THR A 204 -5.00 -7.22 -6.65
C THR A 204 -3.81 -8.08 -6.23
N PHE A 205 -2.93 -8.43 -7.17
CA PHE A 205 -1.71 -9.18 -6.86
C PHE A 205 -0.82 -8.48 -5.82
N CYS A 206 -0.59 -7.16 -5.94
CA CYS A 206 0.15 -6.41 -4.93
C CYS A 206 -0.59 -6.30 -3.59
N GLN A 207 -1.91 -6.15 -3.63
CA GLN A 207 -2.76 -6.13 -2.44
C GLN A 207 -2.67 -7.46 -1.68
N ASP A 208 -2.67 -8.60 -2.37
CA ASP A 208 -2.57 -9.93 -1.75
C ASP A 208 -1.26 -10.09 -0.98
N ILE A 209 -0.12 -9.75 -1.61
CA ILE A 209 1.20 -9.81 -0.95
C ILE A 209 1.25 -8.85 0.25
N PHE A 210 0.65 -7.66 0.12
CA PHE A 210 0.52 -6.70 1.21
C PHE A 210 -0.28 -7.30 2.38
N GLN A 211 -1.42 -7.93 2.09
CA GLN A 211 -2.29 -8.52 3.09
C GLN A 211 -1.62 -9.69 3.81
N GLU A 212 -0.85 -10.52 3.10
CA GLU A 212 -0.03 -11.56 3.71
C GLU A 212 0.96 -10.97 4.74
N TRP A 213 1.59 -9.83 4.43
CA TRP A 213 2.51 -9.16 5.36
C TRP A 213 1.79 -8.50 6.52
N TYR A 214 0.69 -7.79 6.24
CA TYR A 214 -0.01 -7.01 7.26
C TYR A 214 -0.69 -7.93 8.27
N LEU A 215 -1.46 -8.93 7.80
CA LEU A 215 -2.17 -9.84 8.69
C LEU A 215 -1.26 -10.94 9.26
N GLY A 216 -0.24 -11.38 8.50
CA GLY A 216 0.57 -12.53 8.88
C GLY A 216 -0.14 -13.86 8.61
N ASP A 217 0.61 -14.96 8.69
CA ASP A 217 0.15 -16.27 8.22
C ASP A 217 -1.19 -16.71 8.84
N GLU A 218 -1.36 -16.54 10.15
CA GLU A 218 -2.53 -17.01 10.88
C GLU A 218 -3.78 -16.21 10.54
N LEU A 219 -3.74 -14.88 10.71
CA LEU A 219 -4.89 -14.03 10.47
C LEU A 219 -5.26 -14.00 8.98
N TYR A 220 -4.28 -13.97 8.08
CA TYR A 220 -4.52 -14.04 6.64
C TYR A 220 -5.32 -15.30 6.26
N SER A 221 -4.90 -16.46 6.79
CA SER A 221 -5.58 -17.72 6.49
C SER A 221 -7.00 -17.78 7.03
N GLN A 222 -7.26 -17.14 8.18
CA GLN A 222 -8.60 -17.02 8.75
C GLN A 222 -9.49 -16.08 7.91
N THR A 223 -8.93 -15.01 7.38
CA THR A 223 -9.65 -14.00 6.56
C THR A 223 -9.97 -14.51 5.17
N TYR A 224 -8.98 -15.05 4.46
CA TYR A 224 -9.09 -15.39 3.04
C TYR A 224 -9.35 -16.89 2.78
N GLY A 225 -9.26 -17.74 3.81
CA GLY A 225 -9.57 -19.16 3.71
C GLY A 225 -8.51 -20.00 3.00
N HIS A 226 -7.34 -19.43 2.70
CA HIS A 226 -6.19 -20.13 2.15
C HIS A 226 -4.88 -19.62 2.76
N LEU A 227 -3.82 -20.40 2.62
CA LEU A 227 -2.51 -20.07 3.18
C LEU A 227 -1.83 -18.99 2.30
N PRO A 228 -0.97 -18.13 2.89
CA PRO A 228 -0.10 -17.23 2.13
C PRO A 228 0.76 -17.98 1.12
N GLU A 229 1.03 -17.34 -0.01
CA GLU A 229 1.97 -17.82 -1.03
C GLU A 229 3.41 -17.82 -0.49
N GLN A 230 3.77 -16.80 0.28
CA GLN A 230 5.05 -16.73 1.01
C GLN A 230 4.79 -16.80 2.51
N ARG A 231 5.03 -17.98 3.10
CA ARG A 231 4.83 -18.24 4.53
C ARG A 231 5.95 -17.73 5.41
N GLY A 232 5.67 -17.68 6.71
CA GLY A 232 6.57 -17.28 7.77
C GLY A 232 6.40 -15.82 8.19
N LYS A 233 5.35 -15.14 7.73
CA LYS A 233 5.13 -13.71 8.01
C LYS A 233 4.51 -13.56 9.39
N PRO A 234 5.11 -12.75 10.29
CA PRO A 234 4.62 -12.60 11.66
C PRO A 234 3.32 -11.81 11.75
N GLY A 235 3.02 -10.96 10.76
CA GLY A 235 1.88 -10.04 10.75
C GLY A 235 2.21 -8.67 11.34
N CYS A 236 2.35 -7.65 10.49
CA CYS A 236 2.61 -6.27 10.94
C CYS A 236 1.48 -5.72 11.82
N ILE A 237 0.25 -6.23 11.69
CA ILE A 237 -0.91 -5.85 12.50
C ILE A 237 -0.69 -6.07 14.01
N HIS A 238 0.16 -7.02 14.39
CA HIS A 238 0.54 -7.26 15.79
C HIS A 238 1.53 -6.22 16.33
N PHE A 239 2.13 -5.42 15.45
CA PHE A 239 3.08 -4.35 15.81
C PHE A 239 2.45 -2.96 15.79
N GLU A 240 1.16 -2.86 15.47
CA GLU A 240 0.37 -1.63 15.55
C GLU A 240 0.54 -0.94 16.90
N GLN A 241 0.59 0.39 16.89
CA GLN A 241 0.71 1.22 18.08
C GLN A 241 -0.31 2.36 18.04
N PRO A 242 -0.83 2.80 19.20
CA PRO A 242 -1.65 3.99 19.24
C PRO A 242 -0.79 5.22 18.91
N LEU A 243 -1.35 6.22 18.23
CA LEU A 243 -0.60 7.42 17.83
C LEU A 243 -0.06 8.19 19.04
N LEU A 244 -0.88 8.27 20.09
CA LEU A 244 -0.53 8.88 21.38
C LEU A 244 -0.44 7.80 22.45
N SER A 245 0.24 8.10 23.57
CA SER A 245 0.29 7.16 24.69
C SER A 245 -1.10 6.69 25.11
N LEU A 246 -1.26 5.39 25.37
CA LEU A 246 -2.55 4.75 25.64
C LEU A 246 -3.35 5.46 26.74
N ASP A 247 -2.69 5.95 27.79
CA ASP A 247 -3.33 6.70 28.87
C ASP A 247 -4.01 8.00 28.39
N LYS A 248 -3.38 8.71 27.45
CA LYS A 248 -3.95 9.94 26.88
C LYS A 248 -5.15 9.63 26.00
N VAL A 249 -5.08 8.56 25.21
CA VAL A 249 -6.18 8.10 24.37
C VAL A 249 -7.38 7.72 25.24
N ARG A 250 -7.17 6.83 26.23
CA ARG A 250 -8.21 6.41 27.18
C ARG A 250 -8.84 7.58 27.93
N PHE A 251 -8.01 8.45 28.52
CA PHE A 251 -8.49 9.64 29.22
C PHE A 251 -9.38 10.51 28.34
N THR A 252 -9.01 10.69 27.07
CA THR A 252 -9.77 11.51 26.12
C THR A 252 -11.11 10.86 25.77
N LEU A 253 -11.12 9.57 25.41
CA LEU A 253 -12.34 8.84 25.07
C LEU A 253 -13.30 8.75 26.27
N GLU A 254 -12.78 8.50 27.47
CA GLU A 254 -13.57 8.48 28.71
C GLU A 254 -14.18 9.84 29.02
N LYS A 255 -13.41 10.93 28.85
CA LYS A 255 -13.89 12.28 29.07
C LYS A 255 -15.04 12.62 28.12
N LEU A 256 -14.94 12.24 26.85
CA LEU A 256 -16.01 12.44 25.86
C LEU A 256 -17.26 11.64 26.23
N ARG A 257 -17.13 10.37 26.61
CA ARG A 257 -18.28 9.56 27.05
C ARG A 257 -18.94 10.11 28.32
N ARG A 258 -18.16 10.62 29.28
CA ARG A 258 -18.69 11.30 30.48
C ARG A 258 -19.45 12.58 30.17
N GLN A 259 -19.20 13.18 29.01
CA GLN A 259 -19.95 14.32 28.48
C GLN A 259 -21.10 13.88 27.55
N GLU A 260 -21.46 12.59 27.58
CA GLU A 260 -22.60 12.01 26.84
C GLU A 260 -22.45 12.04 25.31
N TYR A 261 -21.22 12.17 24.80
CA TYR A 261 -20.94 11.93 23.38
C TYR A 261 -21.02 10.45 23.05
N VAL A 262 -21.63 10.14 21.90
CA VAL A 262 -21.52 8.84 21.24
C VAL A 262 -20.27 8.89 20.36
N LEU A 263 -19.44 7.84 20.41
CA LEU A 263 -18.18 7.81 19.67
C LEU A 263 -18.28 6.74 18.60
N GLY A 264 -18.03 7.11 17.36
CA GLY A 264 -17.95 6.22 16.21
C GLY A 264 -16.61 6.32 15.51
N PHE A 265 -16.41 5.56 14.44
CA PHE A 265 -15.26 5.76 13.56
C PHE A 265 -15.62 5.52 12.09
N ALA A 266 -14.86 6.15 11.19
CA ALA A 266 -14.91 5.92 9.76
C ALA A 266 -13.48 5.77 9.23
N THR A 267 -13.13 4.58 8.74
CA THR A 267 -11.75 4.21 8.41
C THR A 267 -11.63 3.52 7.05
N GLY A 268 -10.48 3.70 6.38
CA GLY A 268 -10.13 2.97 5.16
C GLY A 268 -9.68 1.52 5.42
N ARG A 269 -9.62 1.09 6.69
CA ARG A 269 -9.32 -0.28 7.09
C ARG A 269 -10.52 -1.20 6.87
N THR A 270 -10.28 -2.48 6.56
CA THR A 270 -11.33 -3.50 6.66
C THR A 270 -11.74 -3.70 8.12
N TYR A 271 -12.86 -4.36 8.37
CA TYR A 271 -13.39 -4.55 9.72
C TYR A 271 -12.38 -5.25 10.63
N GLN A 272 -11.76 -6.32 10.16
CA GLN A 272 -10.76 -7.04 10.94
C GLN A 272 -9.55 -6.15 11.27
N GLU A 273 -9.06 -5.38 10.30
CA GLU A 273 -7.92 -4.46 10.48
C GLU A 273 -8.24 -3.27 11.40
N ALA A 274 -9.49 -2.84 11.46
CA ALA A 274 -9.95 -1.80 12.37
C ALA A 274 -10.12 -2.33 13.80
N ILE A 275 -10.78 -3.48 13.96
CA ILE A 275 -11.15 -4.01 15.27
C ILE A 275 -9.95 -4.61 15.99
N TYR A 276 -9.04 -5.29 15.29
CA TYR A 276 -7.90 -5.96 15.90
C TYR A 276 -7.04 -5.05 16.80
N PRO A 277 -6.50 -3.91 16.32
CA PRO A 277 -5.69 -3.02 17.15
C PRO A 277 -6.52 -2.36 18.26
N LEU A 278 -7.79 -2.02 18.00
CA LEU A 278 -8.68 -1.49 19.04
C LEU A 278 -8.92 -2.51 20.16
N ALA A 279 -9.06 -3.79 19.83
CA ALA A 279 -9.23 -4.86 20.80
C ALA A 279 -7.92 -5.10 21.58
N MET A 280 -6.77 -5.13 20.89
CA MET A 280 -5.44 -5.29 21.50
C MET A 280 -5.17 -4.27 22.60
N TYR A 281 -5.59 -3.01 22.40
CA TYR A 281 -5.44 -1.94 23.38
C TYR A 281 -6.62 -1.75 24.34
N GLY A 282 -7.65 -2.59 24.22
CA GLY A 282 -8.88 -2.45 24.98
C GLY A 282 -9.61 -1.15 24.72
N LEU A 283 -9.51 -0.59 23.50
CA LEU A 283 -10.18 0.64 23.08
C LEU A 283 -11.53 0.38 22.37
N ARG A 284 -11.78 -0.85 21.87
CA ARG A 284 -13.00 -1.18 21.12
C ARG A 284 -14.29 -0.77 21.85
N HIS A 285 -14.37 -1.00 23.15
CA HIS A 285 -15.57 -0.75 23.95
C HIS A 285 -15.95 0.73 24.11
N TYR A 286 -15.11 1.67 23.66
CA TYR A 286 -15.46 3.09 23.61
C TYR A 286 -16.28 3.48 22.39
N PHE A 287 -16.24 2.67 21.32
CA PHE A 287 -16.87 2.98 20.04
C PHE A 287 -18.17 2.21 19.85
N ASP A 288 -19.18 2.90 19.36
CA ASP A 288 -20.49 2.37 19.03
C ASP A 288 -20.45 1.64 17.68
N GLU A 289 -21.03 0.44 17.63
CA GLU A 289 -21.00 -0.39 16.43
C GLU A 289 -21.89 0.17 15.31
N GLU A 290 -23.01 0.82 15.66
CA GLU A 290 -23.92 1.45 14.68
C GLU A 290 -23.31 2.72 14.06
N HIS A 291 -22.24 3.24 14.67
CA HIS A 291 -21.49 4.39 14.19
C HIS A 291 -20.06 4.03 13.74
N SER A 292 -19.83 2.78 13.34
CA SER A 292 -18.53 2.27 12.88
C SER A 292 -18.59 1.91 11.38
N ALA A 293 -17.93 2.70 10.54
CA ALA A 293 -17.79 2.45 9.10
C ALA A 293 -16.36 2.06 8.71
N THR A 294 -16.23 0.95 8.00
CA THR A 294 -14.97 0.37 7.49
C THR A 294 -14.95 0.35 5.96
N TYR A 295 -13.85 -0.10 5.37
CA TYR A 295 -13.72 -0.27 3.92
C TYR A 295 -14.68 -1.32 3.35
N ASP A 296 -15.12 -2.30 4.14
CA ASP A 296 -16.09 -3.31 3.69
C ASP A 296 -17.41 -2.69 3.20
N TYR A 297 -17.83 -1.57 3.80
CA TYR A 297 -19.00 -0.82 3.31
C TYR A 297 -18.74 -0.18 1.94
N VAL A 298 -17.54 0.38 1.74
CA VAL A 298 -17.14 0.97 0.45
C VAL A 298 -17.17 -0.10 -0.62
N GLU A 299 -16.54 -1.24 -0.37
CA GLU A 299 -16.46 -2.35 -1.33
C GLU A 299 -17.85 -2.86 -1.71
N ARG A 300 -18.74 -3.06 -0.72
CA ARG A 300 -20.13 -3.48 -0.98
C ARG A 300 -20.89 -2.45 -1.79
N ALA A 301 -20.83 -1.17 -1.43
CA ALA A 301 -21.55 -0.12 -2.13
C ALA A 301 -21.03 0.09 -3.56
N GLU A 302 -19.72 0.08 -3.76
CA GLU A 302 -19.13 0.15 -5.11
C GLU A 302 -19.49 -1.08 -5.94
N ALA A 303 -19.58 -2.28 -5.35
CA ALA A 303 -20.06 -3.47 -6.06
C ALA A 303 -21.51 -3.31 -6.54
N VAL A 304 -22.38 -2.70 -5.73
CA VAL A 304 -23.75 -2.36 -6.12
C VAL A 304 -23.75 -1.35 -7.27
N LEU A 305 -22.97 -0.27 -7.18
CA LEU A 305 -22.84 0.73 -8.25
C LEU A 305 -22.38 0.12 -9.58
N ARG A 306 -21.35 -0.75 -9.53
CA ARG A 306 -20.85 -1.47 -10.71
C ARG A 306 -21.93 -2.31 -11.38
N ASN A 307 -22.82 -2.95 -10.60
CA ASN A 307 -23.95 -3.71 -11.15
C ASN A 307 -24.96 -2.83 -11.90
N TYR A 308 -24.97 -1.52 -11.64
CA TYR A 308 -25.77 -0.52 -12.37
C TYR A 308 -24.97 0.22 -13.45
N GLY A 309 -23.74 -0.19 -13.75
CA GLY A 309 -22.88 0.46 -14.73
C GLY A 309 -22.27 1.79 -14.24
N ASP A 310 -22.30 2.04 -12.94
CA ASP A 310 -21.67 3.20 -12.31
C ASP A 310 -20.29 2.82 -11.77
N ALA A 311 -19.26 3.54 -12.22
CA ALA A 311 -17.87 3.34 -11.84
C ALA A 311 -17.39 4.33 -10.75
N THR A 312 -18.31 5.00 -10.06
CA THR A 312 -18.00 5.92 -8.96
C THR A 312 -17.27 5.20 -7.84
N LEU A 313 -16.20 5.81 -7.36
CA LEU A 313 -15.37 5.31 -6.27
C LEU A 313 -15.77 6.02 -4.97
N LEU A 314 -16.12 5.25 -3.95
CA LEU A 314 -16.70 5.68 -2.68
C LEU A 314 -15.70 5.67 -1.52
N GLY A 315 -14.49 5.17 -1.74
CA GLY A 315 -13.37 5.32 -0.81
C GLY A 315 -12.95 6.77 -0.61
N LYS A 316 -12.18 7.06 0.45
CA LYS A 316 -11.61 8.41 0.67
C LYS A 316 -10.91 8.90 -0.61
N PRO A 317 -11.15 10.15 -1.06
CA PRO A 317 -11.72 11.27 -0.30
C PRO A 317 -13.25 11.39 -0.33
N HIS A 318 -13.97 10.47 -0.96
CA HIS A 318 -15.44 10.50 -0.98
C HIS A 318 -16.00 10.39 0.45
N PRO A 319 -17.05 11.16 0.84
CA PRO A 319 -17.53 11.22 2.22
C PRO A 319 -18.35 10.00 2.66
N PHE A 320 -18.58 9.03 1.78
CA PHE A 320 -19.49 7.88 1.99
C PHE A 320 -19.28 7.18 3.34
N GLN A 321 -18.04 6.88 3.72
CA GLN A 321 -17.77 6.19 4.98
C GLN A 321 -18.20 7.00 6.20
N PHE A 322 -18.02 8.33 6.16
CA PHE A 322 -18.49 9.20 7.24
C PHE A 322 -20.01 9.31 7.25
N LEU A 323 -20.66 9.28 6.09
CA LEU A 323 -22.13 9.25 6.00
C LEU A 323 -22.68 7.96 6.59
N VAL A 324 -22.10 6.80 6.27
CA VAL A 324 -22.47 5.50 6.85
C VAL A 324 -22.27 5.47 8.37
N ALA A 325 -21.19 6.09 8.88
CA ALA A 325 -20.96 6.18 10.33
C ALA A 325 -21.95 7.12 11.05
N VAL A 326 -22.53 8.09 10.35
CA VAL A 326 -23.56 8.99 10.91
C VAL A 326 -24.94 8.36 10.85
N ASP A 327 -25.25 7.71 9.74
CA ASP A 327 -26.54 7.09 9.45
C ASP A 327 -26.34 5.73 8.79
N HIS A 328 -26.61 4.66 9.54
CA HIS A 328 -26.39 3.30 9.10
C HIS A 328 -27.41 2.86 8.01
N ASP A 329 -28.51 3.60 7.82
CA ASP A 329 -29.50 3.36 6.76
C ASP A 329 -28.99 3.82 5.37
N TYR A 330 -27.79 4.42 5.30
CA TYR A 330 -27.16 4.89 4.05
C TYR A 330 -26.43 3.77 3.27
N GLN A 331 -26.53 2.51 3.72
CA GLN A 331 -25.77 1.36 3.22
C GLN A 331 -26.32 0.69 1.97
#